data_AF-A0A6L9L996-F1
#
_entry.id   AF-A0A6L9L996-F1
#
_cell.length_a   1.000
_cell.length_b   1.000
_cell.length_c   1.000
_cell.angle_alpha   90.00
_cell.angle_beta   90.00
_cell.angle_gamma   90.00
#
_symmetry.space_group_name_H-M   'P 1'
#
loop_
_entity.id
_entity.type
_entity.pdbx_description
1 polymer ?
#
loop_
_entity_poly.entity_id
_entity_poly.type
_entity_poly.pdbx_seq_one_letter_code
_entity_poly.pdbx_strand_id
1 'polypeptide(L)'
;MRSLSTLVCLLFLSIPLLAQPTNAKGWYDSKDIENVEMGWMSVMQFKEAAKPFSKNGWTYPVTQIDFIRTMVSWWQESYLPKGLLGEMRLSVLAPDPALPISNSSYDFNEAEKSNRLALPNTYGAYARLHKCVVKTATHKFWPMYGNLCNDNWNIMANNVELISRQMVYLSSPDEYYCVQPRYTLGMKGAYDKEWIPKYANFGNFTDSPNLKKYDHYYVPGKQLGNDGGFYVVIMTKDGKPLPFEQVTIGEFLNRLEKRLPMMYAIQKNSVKLENLLGKAQNGLRILKNQFKNQLGDYVYLKDINNNIDCFTLSSIEENKPVYWLKTQATTQTSTGWTDTNFPLLRLKKGVKEACATTGPQWIIFRLDASLEHTYGGEADLMENFVSRFNYDYVYNYFFGKDNVVAPYKATER
;
A
#
# COMPACT_ATOMS: atom_id res chain seq x y z
N MET A 1 54.27 -26.57 -60.86
CA MET A 1 53.14 -26.58 -59.91
C MET A 1 53.68 -26.47 -58.49
N ARG A 2 53.60 -25.28 -57.87
CA ARG A 2 53.89 -25.07 -56.44
C ARG A 2 52.62 -24.50 -55.83
N SER A 3 51.98 -25.23 -54.90
CA SER A 3 50.76 -24.77 -54.22
C SER A 3 51.14 -23.85 -53.07
N LEU A 4 50.62 -22.63 -53.13
CA LEU A 4 50.72 -21.62 -52.08
C LEU A 4 49.55 -21.87 -51.10
N SER A 5 49.83 -22.47 -49.95
CA SER A 5 48.84 -22.64 -48.89
C SER A 5 48.74 -21.35 -48.07
N THR A 6 47.70 -20.56 -48.33
CA THR A 6 47.37 -19.35 -47.58
C THR A 6 46.76 -19.73 -46.23
N LEU A 7 47.55 -19.59 -45.16
CA LEU A 7 47.13 -19.72 -43.78
C LEU A 7 46.39 -18.42 -43.38
N VAL A 8 45.06 -18.47 -43.30
CA VAL A 8 44.24 -17.36 -42.77
C VAL A 8 44.26 -17.46 -41.25
N CYS A 9 45.15 -16.68 -40.61
CA CYS A 9 45.11 -16.43 -39.17
C CYS A 9 43.86 -15.59 -38.83
N LEU A 10 42.82 -16.23 -38.31
CA LEU A 10 41.72 -15.57 -37.59
C LEU A 10 42.28 -15.00 -36.28
N LEU A 11 42.72 -13.73 -36.32
CA LEU A 11 42.91 -12.91 -35.14
C LEU A 11 41.53 -12.60 -34.55
N PHE A 12 41.09 -13.39 -33.58
CA PHE A 12 40.06 -12.99 -32.65
C PHE A 12 40.59 -11.78 -31.87
N LEU A 13 40.23 -10.58 -32.31
CA LEU A 13 40.33 -9.37 -31.51
C LEU A 13 39.46 -9.56 -30.27
N SER A 14 40.08 -10.01 -29.18
CA SER A 14 39.53 -9.92 -27.84
C SER A 14 39.39 -8.43 -27.51
N ILE A 15 38.27 -7.83 -27.91
CA ILE A 15 37.87 -6.52 -27.41
C ILE A 15 37.74 -6.70 -25.90
N PRO A 16 38.57 -6.04 -25.07
CA PRO A 16 38.34 -6.07 -23.64
C PRO A 16 36.94 -5.49 -23.44
N LEU A 17 36.02 -6.32 -22.93
CA LEU A 17 34.75 -5.86 -22.38
C LEU A 17 35.12 -4.87 -21.28
N LEU A 18 35.14 -3.58 -21.64
CA LEU A 18 35.37 -2.51 -20.69
C LEU A 18 34.33 -2.68 -19.60
N ALA A 19 34.81 -2.85 -18.36
CA ALA A 19 33.94 -2.90 -17.20
C ALA A 19 33.02 -1.68 -17.27
N GLN A 20 31.70 -1.91 -17.16
CA GLN A 20 30.73 -0.83 -17.12
C GLN A 20 31.18 0.21 -16.10
N PRO A 21 31.18 1.51 -16.45
CA PRO A 21 31.66 2.55 -15.55
C PRO A 21 30.85 2.49 -14.25
N THR A 22 31.56 2.62 -13.14
CA THR A 22 30.95 2.88 -11.83
C THR A 22 31.38 4.26 -11.38
N ASN A 23 30.53 4.93 -10.61
CA ASN A 23 30.89 6.21 -10.01
C ASN A 23 31.98 6.03 -8.95
N ALA A 24 32.47 7.14 -8.38
CA ALA A 24 33.54 7.15 -7.39
C ALA A 24 33.27 6.30 -6.13
N LYS A 25 32.02 5.85 -5.92
CA LYS A 25 31.60 5.00 -4.80
C LYS A 25 31.49 3.52 -5.18
N GLY A 26 31.78 3.16 -6.43
CA GLY A 26 31.66 1.80 -6.98
C GLY A 26 30.24 1.41 -7.38
N TRP A 27 29.34 2.39 -7.54
CA TRP A 27 27.93 2.15 -7.88
C TRP A 27 27.69 2.40 -9.36
N TYR A 28 26.71 1.71 -9.93
CA TYR A 28 26.25 2.05 -11.27
C TYR A 28 25.37 3.29 -11.23
N ASP A 29 25.66 4.25 -12.12
CA ASP A 29 24.71 5.33 -12.34
C ASP A 29 23.50 4.76 -13.09
N SER A 30 22.31 5.27 -12.76
CA SER A 30 21.03 4.78 -13.28
C SER A 30 21.02 4.66 -14.81
N LYS A 31 21.60 5.64 -15.51
CA LYS A 31 21.72 5.63 -16.97
C LYS A 31 22.56 4.47 -17.53
N ASP A 32 23.55 3.99 -16.80
CA ASP A 32 24.44 2.91 -17.27
C ASP A 32 23.76 1.54 -17.20
N ILE A 33 22.70 1.44 -16.39
CA ILE A 33 22.01 0.18 -16.10
C ILE A 33 20.55 0.16 -16.55
N GLU A 34 19.97 1.28 -16.98
CA GLU A 34 18.54 1.39 -17.34
C GLU A 34 18.11 0.34 -18.37
N ASN A 35 19.05 -0.12 -19.22
CA ASN A 35 18.79 -1.12 -20.24
C ASN A 35 19.27 -2.53 -19.91
N VAL A 36 19.85 -2.74 -18.73
CA VAL A 36 20.41 -4.03 -18.32
C VAL A 36 19.33 -4.91 -17.70
N GLU A 37 19.15 -6.10 -18.24
CA GLU A 37 18.34 -7.15 -17.63
C GLU A 37 19.06 -7.68 -16.37
N MET A 38 18.65 -7.20 -15.20
CA MET A 38 19.21 -7.68 -13.92
C MET A 38 18.43 -8.87 -13.38
N GLY A 39 17.13 -8.90 -13.67
CA GLY A 39 16.22 -9.95 -13.25
C GLY A 39 15.97 -9.97 -11.74
N TRP A 40 15.76 -11.18 -11.22
CA TRP A 40 15.42 -11.42 -9.82
C TRP A 40 16.64 -11.92 -9.04
N MET A 41 16.83 -11.45 -7.81
CA MET A 41 17.84 -11.98 -6.88
C MET A 41 17.66 -13.48 -6.66
N SER A 42 16.42 -13.94 -6.64
CA SER A 42 16.06 -15.35 -6.64
C SER A 42 14.75 -15.59 -7.37
N VAL A 43 14.70 -16.64 -8.20
CA VAL A 43 13.46 -17.16 -8.76
C VAL A 43 12.91 -18.20 -7.78
N MET A 44 11.75 -17.93 -7.19
CA MET A 44 11.16 -18.82 -6.19
C MET A 44 10.55 -20.04 -6.89
N GLN A 45 10.93 -21.23 -6.44
CA GLN A 45 10.38 -22.50 -6.94
C GLN A 45 9.64 -23.21 -5.82
N PHE A 46 8.35 -23.49 -6.04
CA PHE A 46 7.49 -24.18 -5.06
C PHE A 46 7.30 -25.64 -5.48
N LYS A 47 8.26 -26.51 -5.13
CA LYS A 47 8.24 -27.95 -5.49
C LYS A 47 7.32 -28.77 -4.59
N GLU A 48 7.19 -28.40 -3.33
CA GLU A 48 6.30 -29.05 -2.38
C GLU A 48 4.91 -28.40 -2.42
N ALA A 49 3.86 -29.18 -2.16
CA ALA A 49 2.52 -28.65 -1.92
C ALA A 49 2.51 -27.61 -0.79
N ALA A 50 1.61 -26.63 -0.85
CA ALA A 50 1.47 -25.68 0.24
C ALA A 50 0.99 -26.36 1.51
N LYS A 51 1.46 -25.83 2.64
CA LYS A 51 1.08 -26.25 3.98
C LYS A 51 0.40 -25.07 4.67
N PRO A 52 -0.57 -25.31 5.57
CA PRO A 52 -1.17 -24.23 6.33
C PRO A 52 -0.10 -23.52 7.16
N PHE A 53 -0.29 -22.22 7.38
CA PHE A 53 0.62 -21.39 8.18
C PHE A 53 -0.12 -20.82 9.37
N SER A 54 0.46 -20.94 10.57
CA SER A 54 -0.06 -20.30 11.77
C SER A 54 1.06 -19.60 12.52
N LYS A 55 0.82 -18.35 12.93
CA LYS A 55 1.75 -17.57 13.76
C LYS A 55 0.97 -16.51 14.53
N ASN A 56 1.29 -16.34 15.82
CA ASN A 56 0.75 -15.28 16.67
C ASN A 56 -0.80 -15.22 16.70
N GLY A 57 -1.47 -16.38 16.66
CA GLY A 57 -2.93 -16.48 16.64
C GLY A 57 -3.58 -16.27 15.27
N TRP A 58 -2.80 -15.95 14.23
CA TRP A 58 -3.26 -15.92 12.85
C TRP A 58 -3.07 -17.29 12.20
N THR A 59 -4.08 -17.76 11.47
CA THR A 59 -4.06 -19.04 10.77
C THR A 59 -4.50 -18.86 9.33
N TYR A 60 -3.69 -19.36 8.40
CA TYR A 60 -3.87 -19.27 6.96
C TYR A 60 -4.01 -20.69 6.40
N PRO A 61 -5.17 -21.06 5.85
CA PRO A 61 -5.35 -22.37 5.22
C PRO A 61 -4.48 -22.51 3.97
N VAL A 62 -4.32 -23.75 3.52
CA VAL A 62 -3.51 -24.13 2.34
C VAL A 62 -3.84 -23.27 1.12
N THR A 63 -5.13 -23.03 0.85
CA THR A 63 -5.62 -22.22 -0.28
C THR A 63 -5.09 -20.77 -0.27
N GLN A 64 -4.90 -20.17 0.89
CA GLN A 64 -4.34 -18.81 1.01
C GLN A 64 -2.83 -18.81 0.78
N ILE A 65 -2.13 -19.87 1.17
CA ILE A 65 -0.70 -20.01 0.91
C ILE A 65 -0.45 -20.33 -0.57
N ASP A 66 -1.29 -21.15 -1.20
CA ASP A 66 -1.25 -21.42 -2.63
C ASP A 66 -1.48 -20.16 -3.46
N PHE A 67 -2.39 -19.26 -3.04
CA PHE A 67 -2.55 -17.94 -3.65
C PHE A 67 -1.23 -17.19 -3.69
N ILE A 68 -0.51 -17.09 -2.57
CA ILE A 68 0.77 -16.35 -2.50
C ILE A 68 1.77 -16.92 -3.50
N ARG A 69 1.92 -18.24 -3.50
CA ARG A 69 2.86 -18.95 -4.38
C ARG A 69 2.52 -18.74 -5.85
N THR A 70 1.23 -18.81 -6.17
CA THR A 70 0.70 -18.59 -7.53
C THR A 70 1.00 -17.16 -8.00
N MET A 71 0.77 -16.15 -7.15
CA MET A 71 1.09 -14.76 -7.45
C MET A 71 2.58 -14.53 -7.68
N VAL A 72 3.44 -15.12 -6.84
CA VAL A 72 4.89 -15.04 -7.03
C VAL A 72 5.29 -15.62 -8.40
N SER A 73 4.82 -16.82 -8.72
CA SER A 73 5.17 -17.50 -9.99
C SER A 73 4.73 -16.67 -11.20
N TRP A 74 3.47 -16.25 -11.26
CA TRP A 74 2.96 -15.46 -12.39
C TRP A 74 3.64 -14.12 -12.51
N TRP A 75 3.98 -13.49 -11.38
CA TRP A 75 4.70 -12.23 -11.41
C TRP A 75 6.12 -12.40 -11.96
N GLN A 76 6.89 -13.38 -11.46
CA GLN A 76 8.26 -13.64 -11.97
C GLN A 76 8.26 -14.14 -13.42
N GLU A 77 7.18 -14.76 -13.89
CA GLU A 77 6.97 -15.14 -15.29
C GLU A 77 6.60 -13.93 -16.18
N SER A 78 5.80 -13.00 -15.65
CA SER A 78 5.34 -11.81 -16.39
C SER A 78 6.36 -10.68 -16.50
N TYR A 79 7.37 -10.69 -15.64
CA TYR A 79 8.30 -9.57 -15.51
C TYR A 79 9.72 -10.05 -15.25
N LEU A 80 10.63 -9.66 -16.15
CA LEU A 80 12.06 -9.74 -15.95
C LEU A 80 12.59 -8.32 -15.68
N PRO A 81 12.91 -7.96 -14.42
CA PRO A 81 13.35 -6.62 -14.08
C PRO A 81 14.53 -6.13 -14.93
N LYS A 82 14.33 -4.96 -15.55
CA LYS A 82 15.32 -4.25 -16.37
C LYS A 82 15.64 -2.91 -15.72
N GLY A 83 16.93 -2.59 -15.58
CA GLY A 83 17.39 -1.44 -14.81
C GLY A 83 17.12 -1.50 -13.30
N LEU A 84 16.46 -2.55 -12.82
CA LEU A 84 16.11 -2.74 -11.42
C LEU A 84 16.46 -4.16 -11.02
N LEU A 85 16.93 -4.36 -9.79
CA LEU A 85 17.13 -5.70 -9.24
C LEU A 85 15.93 -6.09 -8.38
N GLY A 86 15.20 -7.12 -8.81
CA GLY A 86 13.99 -7.57 -8.13
C GLY A 86 14.26 -8.51 -6.95
N GLU A 87 13.63 -8.25 -5.81
CA GLU A 87 13.68 -9.08 -4.62
C GLU A 87 12.26 -9.48 -4.20
N MET A 88 11.87 -10.70 -4.53
CA MET A 88 10.53 -11.22 -4.21
C MET A 88 10.42 -11.64 -2.74
N ARG A 89 9.24 -11.44 -2.14
CA ARG A 89 8.91 -11.81 -0.76
C ARG A 89 7.46 -12.30 -0.65
N LEU A 90 7.28 -13.40 0.09
CA LEU A 90 5.96 -13.83 0.55
C LEU A 90 5.57 -12.99 1.79
N SER A 91 4.29 -12.64 1.90
CA SER A 91 3.79 -11.82 2.99
C SER A 91 2.46 -12.33 3.51
N VAL A 92 2.36 -12.40 4.84
CA VAL A 92 1.12 -12.64 5.58
C VAL A 92 1.06 -11.70 6.77
N LEU A 93 -0.13 -11.24 7.12
CA LEU A 93 -0.35 -10.47 8.34
C LEU A 93 -0.31 -11.41 9.54
N ALA A 94 0.79 -11.39 10.27
CA ALA A 94 0.94 -12.14 11.53
C ALA A 94 1.81 -11.34 12.53
N PRO A 95 1.36 -10.12 12.93
CA PRO A 95 2.11 -9.30 13.88
C PRO A 95 2.25 -10.02 15.22
N ASP A 96 3.27 -9.66 16.00
CA ASP A 96 3.39 -10.13 17.38
C ASP A 96 2.21 -9.62 18.23
N PRO A 97 1.77 -10.38 19.24
CA PRO A 97 0.69 -9.93 20.11
C PRO A 97 1.03 -8.60 20.78
N ALA A 98 0.06 -7.70 20.85
CA ALA A 98 0.21 -6.45 21.57
C ALA A 98 0.30 -6.68 23.07
N LEU A 99 0.99 -5.77 23.77
CA LEU A 99 0.95 -5.69 25.23
C LEU A 99 -0.49 -5.44 25.72
N PRO A 100 -0.86 -5.86 26.94
CA PRO A 100 -2.16 -5.51 27.50
C PRO A 100 -2.24 -4.02 27.81
N ILE A 101 -3.42 -3.41 27.69
CA ILE A 101 -3.66 -1.97 27.96
C ILE A 101 -3.25 -1.56 29.40
N SER A 102 -3.27 -2.51 30.34
CA SER A 102 -2.81 -2.30 31.71
C SER A 102 -1.29 -2.17 31.85
N ASN A 103 -0.52 -2.52 30.82
CA ASN A 103 0.93 -2.40 30.82
C ASN A 103 1.35 -0.92 30.72
N SER A 104 2.34 -0.51 31.51
CA SER A 104 2.86 0.86 31.51
C SER A 104 3.51 1.27 30.18
N SER A 105 4.01 0.31 29.41
CA SER A 105 4.62 0.51 28.10
C SER A 105 3.62 0.42 26.95
N TYR A 106 2.31 0.30 27.24
CA TYR A 106 1.28 0.33 26.20
C TYR A 106 1.17 1.74 25.61
N ASP A 107 1.60 1.88 24.37
CA ASP A 107 1.66 3.14 23.64
C ASP A 107 0.78 3.10 22.38
N PHE A 108 0.98 4.10 21.50
CA PHE A 108 0.32 4.17 20.21
C PHE A 108 0.59 2.94 19.33
N ASN A 109 1.82 2.43 19.32
CA ASN A 109 2.22 1.31 18.48
C ASN A 109 1.60 0.00 18.99
N GLU A 110 1.52 -0.19 20.30
CA GLU A 110 0.82 -1.33 20.90
C GLU A 110 -0.70 -1.26 20.63
N ALA A 111 -1.28 -0.07 20.62
CA ALA A 111 -2.67 0.12 20.19
C ALA A 111 -2.88 -0.23 18.72
N GLU A 112 -2.00 0.23 17.82
CA GLU A 112 -2.02 -0.12 16.40
C GLU A 112 -1.95 -1.64 16.21
N LYS A 113 -0.96 -2.31 16.84
CA LYS A 113 -0.82 -3.78 16.82
C LYS A 113 -2.09 -4.48 17.32
N SER A 114 -2.66 -4.02 18.43
CA SER A 114 -3.87 -4.58 19.02
C SER A 114 -5.07 -4.45 18.06
N ASN A 115 -5.21 -3.29 17.42
CA ASN A 115 -6.29 -3.03 16.49
C ASN A 115 -6.20 -3.85 15.21
N ARG A 116 -5.00 -4.34 14.81
CA ARG A 116 -4.86 -5.24 13.65
C ARG A 116 -5.60 -6.55 13.83
N LEU A 117 -6.00 -6.92 15.05
CA LEU A 117 -6.89 -8.07 15.27
C LEU A 117 -8.26 -7.92 14.60
N ALA A 118 -8.71 -6.70 14.28
CA ALA A 118 -9.95 -6.46 13.54
C ALA A 118 -9.82 -6.71 12.03
N LEU A 119 -8.58 -6.86 11.53
CA LEU A 119 -8.31 -7.02 10.11
C LEU A 119 -8.63 -8.44 9.63
N PRO A 120 -9.04 -8.60 8.36
CA PRO A 120 -9.15 -9.91 7.73
C PRO A 120 -7.75 -10.53 7.55
N ASN A 121 -7.72 -11.86 7.40
CA ASN A 121 -6.54 -12.56 6.93
C ASN A 121 -6.02 -11.92 5.65
N THR A 122 -4.83 -11.35 5.74
CA THR A 122 -4.17 -10.61 4.67
C THR A 122 -2.94 -11.38 4.24
N TYR A 123 -2.85 -11.69 2.96
CA TYR A 123 -1.81 -12.56 2.42
C TYR A 123 -1.52 -12.20 0.97
N GLY A 124 -0.27 -12.39 0.54
CA GLY A 124 0.12 -12.12 -0.82
C GLY A 124 1.63 -12.09 -0.99
N ALA A 125 2.06 -11.41 -2.03
CA ALA A 125 3.47 -11.23 -2.35
C ALA A 125 3.78 -9.75 -2.51
N TYR A 126 5.03 -9.37 -2.22
CA TYR A 126 5.55 -8.09 -2.64
C TYR A 126 6.98 -8.27 -3.16
N ALA A 127 7.39 -7.36 -4.03
CA ALA A 127 8.76 -7.25 -4.48
C ALA A 127 9.33 -5.90 -4.10
N ARG A 128 10.60 -5.89 -3.71
CA ARG A 128 11.43 -4.70 -3.70
C ARG A 128 12.21 -4.65 -5.01
N LEU A 129 12.11 -3.53 -5.72
CA LEU A 129 12.80 -3.31 -6.98
C LEU A 129 13.91 -2.30 -6.72
N HIS A 130 15.12 -2.81 -6.47
CA HIS A 130 16.27 -2.02 -6.03
C HIS A 130 16.84 -1.21 -7.20
N LYS A 131 17.00 0.10 -6.98
CA LYS A 131 17.55 1.06 -7.95
C LYS A 131 19.07 1.17 -7.80
N CYS A 132 19.54 1.24 -6.55
CA CYS A 132 20.96 1.34 -6.25
C CYS A 132 21.57 -0.05 -6.11
N VAL A 133 22.34 -0.47 -7.13
CA VAL A 133 22.96 -1.79 -7.19
C VAL A 133 24.47 -1.71 -7.39
N VAL A 134 25.15 -2.76 -6.95
CA VAL A 134 26.58 -3.01 -7.18
C VAL A 134 26.76 -4.40 -7.76
N LYS A 135 27.90 -4.67 -8.40
CA LYS A 135 28.30 -6.05 -8.73
C LYS A 135 29.14 -6.63 -7.60
N THR A 136 28.81 -7.84 -7.18
CA THR A 136 29.63 -8.63 -6.25
C THR A 136 30.93 -9.07 -6.92
N ALA A 137 31.85 -9.65 -6.13
CA ALA A 137 33.05 -10.33 -6.66
C ALA A 137 32.71 -11.48 -7.63
N THR A 138 31.48 -12.00 -7.61
CA THR A 138 30.98 -13.02 -8.55
C THR A 138 30.27 -12.42 -9.76
N HIS A 139 30.41 -11.10 -9.98
CA HIS A 139 29.79 -10.33 -11.06
C HIS A 139 28.25 -10.36 -11.09
N LYS A 140 27.61 -10.75 -9.98
CA LYS A 140 26.15 -10.70 -9.82
C LYS A 140 25.73 -9.34 -9.29
N PHE A 141 24.58 -8.83 -9.72
CA PHE A 141 23.99 -7.64 -9.13
C PHE A 141 23.55 -7.92 -7.69
N TRP A 142 23.73 -6.93 -6.82
CA TRP A 142 23.31 -6.97 -5.42
C TRP A 142 22.85 -5.59 -4.95
N PRO A 143 21.85 -5.51 -4.04
CA PRO A 143 21.45 -4.24 -3.46
C PRO A 143 22.61 -3.60 -2.71
N MET A 144 22.72 -2.28 -2.84
CA MET A 144 23.75 -1.54 -2.13
C MET A 144 23.55 -1.57 -0.62
N TYR A 145 24.62 -1.90 0.12
CA TYR A 145 24.55 -1.93 1.58
C TYR A 145 24.32 -0.52 2.15
N GLY A 146 23.36 -0.39 3.07
CA GLY A 146 23.07 0.87 3.76
C GLY A 146 22.30 1.93 2.94
N ASN A 147 21.94 1.64 1.68
CA ASN A 147 21.10 2.52 0.88
C ASN A 147 20.05 1.69 0.12
N LEU A 148 18.90 1.52 0.77
CA LEU A 148 17.78 0.71 0.27
C LEU A 148 16.85 1.57 -0.60
N CYS A 149 17.40 2.21 -1.65
CA CYS A 149 16.58 2.89 -2.64
C CYS A 149 15.87 1.83 -3.51
N ASN A 150 14.58 1.61 -3.25
CA ASN A 150 13.75 0.64 -3.95
C ASN A 150 12.33 1.17 -4.09
N ASP A 151 11.64 0.73 -5.14
CA ASP A 151 10.18 0.81 -5.20
C ASP A 151 9.59 -0.54 -4.80
N ASN A 152 8.44 -0.51 -4.13
CA ASN A 152 7.67 -1.71 -3.84
C ASN A 152 6.54 -1.88 -4.85
N TRP A 153 6.35 -3.12 -5.27
CA TRP A 153 5.10 -3.57 -5.87
C TRP A 153 4.50 -4.65 -4.97
N ASN A 154 3.23 -4.53 -4.62
CA ASN A 154 2.51 -5.43 -3.75
C ASN A 154 1.34 -6.04 -4.51
N ILE A 155 1.12 -7.34 -4.32
CA ILE A 155 -0.07 -8.07 -4.77
C ILE A 155 -0.63 -8.80 -3.55
N MET A 156 -1.66 -8.21 -2.92
CA MET A 156 -2.16 -8.66 -1.63
C MET A 156 -3.65 -8.92 -1.66
N ALA A 157 -4.06 -10.11 -1.23
CA ALA A 157 -5.43 -10.44 -0.93
C ALA A 157 -5.87 -9.80 0.38
N ASN A 158 -7.10 -9.28 0.39
CA ASN A 158 -7.83 -8.78 1.55
C ASN A 158 -7.15 -7.63 2.33
N ASN A 159 -6.08 -7.03 1.80
CA ASN A 159 -5.25 -6.08 2.55
C ASN A 159 -5.87 -4.67 2.58
N VAL A 160 -6.54 -4.29 3.67
CA VAL A 160 -7.10 -2.94 3.78
C VAL A 160 -6.06 -1.85 4.03
N GLU A 161 -4.92 -2.18 4.66
CA GLU A 161 -3.88 -1.22 5.04
C GLU A 161 -3.09 -0.70 3.82
N LEU A 162 -3.11 -1.41 2.68
CA LEU A 162 -2.49 -0.91 1.46
C LEU A 162 -3.23 0.27 0.83
N ILE A 163 -4.52 0.42 1.12
CA ILE A 163 -5.40 1.41 0.48
C ILE A 163 -6.03 2.37 1.48
N SER A 164 -5.77 2.19 2.77
CA SER A 164 -6.36 3.00 3.82
C SER A 164 -5.36 3.23 4.94
N ARG A 165 -5.61 4.27 5.73
CA ARG A 165 -4.85 4.57 6.93
C ARG A 165 -5.72 4.31 8.15
N GLN A 166 -5.20 3.52 9.07
CA GLN A 166 -5.88 3.24 10.32
C GLN A 166 -6.03 4.51 11.17
N MET A 167 -7.23 4.72 11.69
CA MET A 167 -7.49 5.67 12.76
C MET A 167 -7.28 4.96 14.09
N VAL A 168 -6.05 4.97 14.62
CA VAL A 168 -5.62 4.09 15.72
C VAL A 168 -6.44 4.30 16.98
N TYR A 169 -6.66 5.56 17.38
CA TYR A 169 -7.46 5.87 18.57
C TYR A 169 -8.95 5.54 18.40
N LEU A 170 -9.45 5.50 17.17
CA LEU A 170 -10.82 5.10 16.87
C LEU A 170 -10.95 3.59 16.67
N SER A 171 -9.89 2.86 16.33
CA SER A 171 -9.95 1.41 16.12
C SER A 171 -9.89 0.63 17.43
N SER A 172 -10.31 -0.64 17.39
CA SER A 172 -10.23 -1.63 18.47
C SER A 172 -9.98 -3.02 17.88
N PRO A 173 -9.65 -4.04 18.70
CA PRO A 173 -9.53 -5.43 18.24
C PRO A 173 -10.74 -5.98 17.48
N ASP A 174 -11.94 -5.44 17.72
CA ASP A 174 -13.18 -5.90 17.07
C ASP A 174 -13.70 -4.96 15.97
N GLU A 175 -13.17 -3.74 15.86
CA GLU A 175 -13.71 -2.72 14.95
C GLU A 175 -12.57 -1.89 14.34
N TYR A 176 -12.38 -1.99 13.03
CA TYR A 176 -11.36 -1.26 12.29
C TYR A 176 -11.95 0.02 11.68
N TYR A 177 -11.39 1.17 12.06
CA TYR A 177 -11.74 2.48 11.52
C TYR A 177 -10.55 3.03 10.72
N CYS A 178 -10.82 3.61 9.56
CA CYS A 178 -9.79 4.10 8.66
C CYS A 178 -10.26 5.28 7.82
N VAL A 179 -9.31 5.95 7.18
CA VAL A 179 -9.55 6.90 6.10
C VAL A 179 -8.90 6.35 4.82
N GLN A 180 -9.58 6.50 3.69
CA GLN A 180 -9.07 6.08 2.39
C GLN A 180 -8.80 7.32 1.54
N PRO A 181 -7.53 7.74 1.38
CA PRO A 181 -7.19 8.77 0.43
C PRO A 181 -7.32 8.21 -1.00
N ARG A 182 -8.05 8.94 -1.83
CA ARG A 182 -8.22 8.65 -3.25
C ARG A 182 -8.14 9.96 -4.02
N TYR A 183 -7.24 10.04 -4.99
CA TYR A 183 -7.24 11.14 -5.94
C TYR A 183 -8.13 10.79 -7.12
N THR A 184 -8.92 11.77 -7.54
CA THR A 184 -9.68 11.78 -8.78
C THR A 184 -9.16 12.95 -9.60
N LEU A 185 -8.99 12.75 -10.91
CA LEU A 185 -8.45 13.78 -11.79
C LEU A 185 -9.25 15.08 -11.67
N GLY A 186 -8.54 16.20 -11.46
CA GLY A 186 -9.15 17.52 -11.28
C GLY A 186 -9.62 17.84 -9.86
N MET A 187 -9.39 16.97 -8.87
CA MET A 187 -9.62 17.32 -7.46
C MET A 187 -8.89 18.60 -7.06
N LYS A 188 -9.61 19.47 -6.34
CA LYS A 188 -9.16 20.81 -5.95
C LYS A 188 -8.43 20.82 -4.60
N GLY A 189 -7.89 21.98 -4.25
CA GLY A 189 -7.24 22.21 -2.96
C GLY A 189 -5.81 21.69 -2.92
N ALA A 190 -5.49 20.87 -1.91
CA ALA A 190 -4.15 20.32 -1.72
C ALA A 190 -3.65 19.51 -2.94
N TYR A 191 -4.58 19.09 -3.81
CA TYR A 191 -4.32 18.36 -5.05
C TYR A 191 -4.29 19.22 -6.32
N ASP A 192 -4.53 20.53 -6.22
CA ASP A 192 -4.47 21.46 -7.35
C ASP A 192 -3.00 21.84 -7.64
N LYS A 193 -2.19 20.83 -7.93
CA LYS A 193 -0.77 20.96 -8.26
C LYS A 193 -0.54 20.38 -9.65
N GLU A 194 0.18 21.11 -10.49
CA GLU A 194 0.41 20.72 -11.90
C GLU A 194 1.04 19.34 -12.09
N TRP A 195 1.82 18.87 -11.11
CA TRP A 195 2.45 17.56 -11.18
C TRP A 195 1.47 16.42 -10.89
N ILE A 196 0.44 16.60 -10.07
CA ILE A 196 -0.44 15.49 -9.66
C ILE A 196 -1.14 14.83 -10.85
N PRO A 197 -1.75 15.57 -11.81
CA PRO A 197 -2.27 14.98 -13.04
C PRO A 197 -1.22 14.22 -13.86
N LYS A 198 0.02 14.71 -13.91
CA LYS A 198 1.12 14.07 -14.65
C LYS A 198 1.49 12.72 -14.03
N TYR A 199 1.60 12.66 -12.71
CA TYR A 199 1.85 11.41 -12.00
C TYR A 199 0.66 10.46 -12.13
N ALA A 200 -0.57 10.94 -11.91
CA ALA A 200 -1.77 10.12 -12.04
C ALA A 200 -1.90 9.46 -13.42
N ASN A 201 -1.44 10.12 -14.49
CA ASN A 201 -1.48 9.58 -15.85
C ASN A 201 -0.14 8.99 -16.36
N PHE A 202 0.84 8.79 -15.48
CA PHE A 202 2.10 8.19 -15.92
C PHE A 202 1.88 6.78 -16.48
N GLY A 203 2.58 6.44 -17.57
CA GLY A 203 2.41 5.15 -18.24
C GLY A 203 0.99 4.92 -18.78
N ASN A 204 0.20 5.98 -18.99
CA ASN A 204 -1.22 5.90 -19.34
C ASN A 204 -2.08 5.20 -18.26
N PHE A 205 -1.69 5.28 -16.99
CA PHE A 205 -2.37 4.56 -15.90
C PHE A 205 -3.87 4.90 -15.77
N THR A 206 -4.22 6.19 -15.79
CA THR A 206 -5.62 6.64 -15.62
C THR A 206 -6.51 6.20 -16.78
N ASP A 207 -5.98 6.21 -18.00
CA ASP A 207 -6.73 5.91 -19.23
C ASP A 207 -6.40 4.52 -19.80
N SER A 208 -5.80 3.62 -19.01
CA SER A 208 -5.33 2.33 -19.50
C SER A 208 -6.51 1.42 -19.88
N PRO A 209 -6.56 0.91 -21.14
CA PRO A 209 -7.58 -0.04 -21.57
C PRO A 209 -7.58 -1.34 -20.75
N ASN A 210 -6.42 -1.73 -20.21
CA ASN A 210 -6.24 -2.95 -19.42
C ASN A 210 -6.77 -2.79 -17.98
N LEU A 211 -6.82 -1.55 -17.47
CA LEU A 211 -7.23 -1.26 -16.11
C LEU A 211 -8.68 -0.76 -16.00
N LYS A 212 -9.29 -0.30 -17.09
CA LYS A 212 -10.64 0.31 -17.12
C LYS A 212 -11.76 -0.52 -16.47
N LYS A 213 -11.60 -1.86 -16.41
CA LYS A 213 -12.59 -2.79 -15.81
C LYS A 213 -12.49 -2.86 -14.28
N TYR A 214 -11.41 -2.36 -13.71
CA TYR A 214 -11.08 -2.46 -12.30
C TYR A 214 -11.09 -1.09 -11.65
N ASP A 215 -11.37 -1.07 -10.35
CA ASP A 215 -11.19 0.17 -9.58
C ASP A 215 -9.69 0.46 -9.50
N HIS A 216 -9.26 1.56 -10.08
CA HIS A 216 -7.86 1.97 -10.06
C HIS A 216 -7.75 3.47 -9.89
N TYR A 217 -6.74 3.89 -9.14
CA TYR A 217 -6.51 5.30 -8.82
C TYR A 217 -5.09 5.55 -8.32
N TYR A 218 -4.69 6.80 -8.39
CA TYR A 218 -3.45 7.31 -7.82
C TYR A 218 -3.70 7.84 -6.40
N VAL A 219 -2.73 7.64 -5.51
CA VAL A 219 -2.69 8.23 -4.16
C VAL A 219 -1.48 9.16 -4.10
N PRO A 220 -1.65 10.49 -4.20
CA PRO A 220 -0.54 11.44 -4.23
C PRO A 220 0.13 11.63 -2.88
N GLY A 221 1.46 11.69 -2.88
CA GLY A 221 2.28 12.03 -1.72
C GLY A 221 2.23 11.02 -0.58
N LYS A 222 2.82 11.38 0.57
CA LYS A 222 3.08 10.53 1.74
C LYS A 222 1.82 10.19 2.56
N GLN A 223 0.70 10.00 1.89
CA GLN A 223 -0.61 9.86 2.53
C GLN A 223 -0.79 8.52 3.24
N LEU A 224 -0.30 7.45 2.60
CA LEU A 224 -0.37 6.06 3.07
C LEU A 224 1.00 5.40 3.24
N GLY A 225 2.07 6.18 3.37
CA GLY A 225 3.42 5.64 3.47
C GLY A 225 4.47 6.70 3.73
N ASN A 226 5.67 6.25 4.09
CA ASN A 226 6.77 7.14 4.42
C ASN A 226 7.35 7.85 3.20
N ASP A 227 7.22 7.27 2.00
CA ASP A 227 7.83 7.78 0.77
C ASP A 227 6.89 7.69 -0.43
N GLY A 228 6.74 8.80 -1.15
CA GLY A 228 6.04 8.86 -2.44
C GLY A 228 4.52 8.70 -2.40
N GLY A 229 3.91 8.89 -3.57
CA GLY A 229 2.54 8.45 -3.84
C GLY A 229 2.49 6.97 -4.23
N PHE A 230 1.31 6.46 -4.61
CA PHE A 230 1.14 5.06 -5.01
C PHE A 230 0.09 4.92 -6.13
N TYR A 231 0.30 3.96 -7.03
CA TYR A 231 -0.72 3.49 -7.97
C TYR A 231 -1.43 2.28 -7.40
N VAL A 232 -2.75 2.24 -7.50
CA VAL A 232 -3.57 1.17 -6.92
C VAL A 232 -4.49 0.62 -7.98
N VAL A 233 -4.52 -0.71 -8.14
CA VAL A 233 -5.55 -1.45 -8.89
C VAL A 233 -6.21 -2.43 -7.94
N ILE A 234 -7.54 -2.47 -7.94
CA ILE A 234 -8.34 -3.28 -7.03
C ILE A 234 -9.30 -4.15 -7.83
N MET A 235 -9.25 -5.44 -7.54
CA MET A 235 -10.20 -6.43 -8.02
C MET A 235 -11.04 -6.92 -6.85
N THR A 236 -12.35 -6.94 -7.01
CA THR A 236 -13.27 -7.46 -6.00
C THR A 236 -14.05 -8.64 -6.54
N LYS A 237 -14.32 -9.61 -5.67
CA LYS A 237 -15.17 -10.75 -5.99
C LYS A 237 -16.56 -10.26 -6.39
N ASP A 238 -17.06 -10.78 -7.50
CA ASP A 238 -18.36 -10.40 -8.10
C ASP A 238 -18.49 -8.91 -8.46
N GLY A 239 -17.40 -8.15 -8.54
CA GLY A 239 -17.42 -6.70 -8.80
C GLY A 239 -18.07 -5.87 -7.67
N LYS A 240 -18.19 -6.41 -6.46
CA LYS A 240 -18.80 -5.70 -5.31
C LYS A 240 -17.90 -4.56 -4.83
N PRO A 241 -18.45 -3.49 -4.24
CA PRO A 241 -17.64 -2.49 -3.55
C PRO A 241 -16.79 -3.11 -2.43
N LEU A 242 -15.67 -2.48 -2.11
CA LEU A 242 -14.88 -2.82 -0.91
C LEU A 242 -15.76 -2.80 0.34
N PRO A 243 -15.47 -3.64 1.34
CA PRO A 243 -16.38 -3.87 2.46
C PRO A 243 -16.27 -2.79 3.55
N PHE A 244 -16.29 -1.53 3.13
CA PHE A 244 -16.33 -0.38 4.02
C PHE A 244 -17.75 0.20 4.10
N GLU A 245 -18.05 0.81 5.23
CA GLU A 245 -19.22 1.66 5.42
C GLU A 245 -18.76 3.00 5.99
N GLN A 246 -19.36 4.09 5.50
CA GLN A 246 -19.03 5.41 5.98
C GLN A 246 -19.72 5.67 7.32
N VAL A 247 -18.97 6.23 8.26
CA VAL A 247 -19.40 6.46 9.63
C VAL A 247 -20.21 7.76 9.71
N THR A 248 -21.34 7.72 10.39
CA THR A 248 -22.14 8.91 10.70
C THR A 248 -21.58 9.67 11.89
N ILE A 249 -21.93 10.95 12.04
CA ILE A 249 -21.52 11.78 13.18
C ILE A 249 -21.95 11.16 14.51
N GLY A 250 -23.18 10.63 14.60
CA GLY A 250 -23.67 9.96 15.80
C GLY A 250 -22.85 8.72 16.18
N GLU A 251 -22.53 7.87 15.20
CA GLU A 251 -21.66 6.70 15.42
C GLU A 251 -20.25 7.10 15.84
N PHE A 252 -19.69 8.14 15.22
CA PHE A 252 -18.37 8.66 15.54
C PHE A 252 -18.29 9.23 16.96
N LEU A 253 -19.27 10.02 17.39
CA LEU A 253 -19.32 10.57 18.76
C LEU A 253 -19.42 9.47 19.81
N ASN A 254 -20.26 8.46 19.57
CA ASN A 254 -20.35 7.28 20.43
C ASN A 254 -19.03 6.51 20.46
N ARG A 255 -18.34 6.44 19.32
CA ARG A 255 -17.04 5.78 19.23
C ARG A 255 -15.95 6.50 20.00
N LEU A 256 -15.89 7.84 19.92
CA LEU A 256 -14.98 8.66 20.72
C LEU A 256 -15.18 8.41 22.22
N GLU A 257 -16.43 8.40 22.68
CA GLU A 257 -16.77 8.12 24.08
C GLU A 257 -16.28 6.75 24.52
N LYS A 258 -16.58 5.71 23.73
CA LYS A 258 -16.16 4.32 24.01
C LYS A 258 -14.64 4.17 24.05
N ARG A 259 -13.90 4.94 23.24
CA ARG A 259 -12.44 4.83 23.12
C ARG A 259 -11.65 5.79 24.01
N LEU A 260 -12.30 6.78 24.62
CA LEU A 260 -11.65 7.76 25.49
C LEU A 260 -10.80 7.13 26.63
N PRO A 261 -11.23 6.06 27.32
CA PRO A 261 -10.39 5.44 28.35
C PRO A 261 -9.05 4.90 27.81
N MET A 262 -9.07 4.31 26.62
CA MET A 262 -7.85 3.82 25.95
C MET A 262 -6.98 4.98 25.47
N MET A 263 -7.57 6.02 24.88
CA MET A 263 -6.84 7.23 24.47
C MET A 263 -6.12 7.87 25.67
N TYR A 264 -6.80 7.97 26.80
CA TYR A 264 -6.21 8.48 28.04
C TYR A 264 -5.12 7.56 28.59
N ALA A 265 -5.31 6.23 28.54
CA ALA A 265 -4.32 5.26 28.99
C ALA A 265 -2.99 5.37 28.23
N ILE A 266 -3.03 5.64 26.92
CA ILE A 266 -1.83 5.88 26.10
C ILE A 266 -1.15 7.20 26.49
N GLN A 267 -1.92 8.27 26.73
CA GLN A 267 -1.38 9.62 26.87
C GLN A 267 -0.99 10.02 28.29
N LYS A 268 -1.58 9.41 29.32
CA LYS A 268 -1.31 9.74 30.73
C LYS A 268 0.17 9.59 31.12
N ASN A 269 0.92 8.78 30.38
CA ASN A 269 2.35 8.55 30.59
C ASN A 269 3.23 9.49 29.74
N SER A 270 2.67 10.16 28.73
CA SER A 270 3.43 10.96 27.75
C SER A 270 3.50 12.44 28.11
N VAL A 271 2.44 13.03 28.67
CA VAL A 271 2.42 14.45 29.07
C VAL A 271 1.59 14.64 30.34
N LYS A 272 2.14 15.38 31.32
CA LYS A 272 1.41 15.77 32.52
C LYS A 272 0.56 17.01 32.24
N LEU A 273 -0.60 16.82 31.61
CA LEU A 273 -1.66 17.84 31.61
C LEU A 273 -2.58 17.63 32.81
N GLU A 274 -2.71 18.66 33.63
CA GLU A 274 -3.66 18.66 34.74
C GLU A 274 -5.09 18.45 34.23
N ASN A 275 -5.76 17.46 34.83
CA ASN A 275 -7.13 17.07 34.52
C ASN A 275 -7.39 16.78 33.03
N LEU A 276 -6.43 16.14 32.33
CA LEU A 276 -6.56 15.80 30.90
C LEU A 276 -7.88 15.06 30.58
N LEU A 277 -8.21 14.03 31.36
CA LEU A 277 -9.43 13.24 31.14
C LEU A 277 -10.69 14.11 31.29
N GLY A 278 -10.78 14.93 32.34
CA GLY A 278 -11.93 15.81 32.54
C GLY A 278 -12.08 16.85 31.42
N LYS A 279 -10.96 17.41 30.93
CA LYS A 279 -10.96 18.32 29.77
C LYS A 279 -11.43 17.62 28.50
N ALA A 280 -10.96 16.40 28.23
CA ALA A 280 -11.38 15.63 27.07
C ALA A 280 -12.86 15.23 27.13
N GLN A 281 -13.38 14.85 28.31
CA GLN A 281 -14.80 14.61 28.52
C GLN A 281 -15.65 15.87 28.26
N ASN A 282 -15.19 17.04 28.74
CA ASN A 282 -15.85 18.30 28.44
C ASN A 282 -15.80 18.65 26.94
N GLY A 283 -14.67 18.43 26.27
CA GLY A 283 -14.53 18.63 24.84
C GLY A 283 -15.48 17.73 24.03
N LEU A 284 -15.64 16.46 24.44
CA LEU A 284 -16.61 15.55 23.83
C LEU A 284 -18.06 16.02 24.05
N ARG A 285 -18.40 16.55 25.23
CA ARG A 285 -19.71 17.16 25.50
C ARG A 285 -19.96 18.34 24.57
N ILE A 286 -18.98 19.23 24.41
CA ILE A 286 -19.07 20.38 23.49
C ILE A 286 -19.29 19.88 22.06
N LEU A 287 -18.52 18.91 21.61
CA LEU A 287 -18.63 18.33 20.27
C LEU A 287 -20.02 17.73 20.02
N LYS A 288 -20.55 16.96 20.99
CA LYS A 288 -21.92 16.41 20.94
C LYS A 288 -22.97 17.52 20.80
N ASN A 289 -22.81 18.62 21.54
CA ASN A 289 -23.72 19.77 21.46
C ASN A 289 -23.63 20.50 20.11
N GLN A 290 -22.42 20.71 19.59
CA GLN A 290 -22.19 21.38 18.30
C GLN A 290 -22.84 20.62 17.14
N PHE A 291 -22.75 19.29 17.15
CA PHE A 291 -23.21 18.43 16.05
C PHE A 291 -24.56 17.75 16.32
N LYS A 292 -25.32 18.14 17.35
CA LYS A 292 -26.58 17.49 17.76
C LYS A 292 -27.66 17.43 16.66
N ASN A 293 -27.62 18.36 15.71
CA ASN A 293 -28.58 18.43 14.59
C ASN A 293 -28.04 17.75 13.32
N GLN A 294 -26.84 17.16 13.37
CA GLN A 294 -26.13 16.57 12.23
C GLN A 294 -25.75 15.11 12.51
N LEU A 295 -26.38 14.46 13.49
CA LEU A 295 -26.00 13.10 13.91
C LEU A 295 -26.11 12.05 12.78
N GLY A 296 -27.03 12.27 11.83
CA GLY A 296 -27.20 11.42 10.65
C GLY A 296 -26.26 11.75 9.48
N ASP A 297 -25.54 12.87 9.54
CA ASP A 297 -24.61 13.26 8.49
C ASP A 297 -23.35 12.37 8.54
N TYR A 298 -22.71 12.18 7.39
CA TYR A 298 -21.47 11.41 7.32
C TYR A 298 -20.25 12.20 7.80
N VAL A 299 -19.30 11.47 8.39
CA VAL A 299 -18.04 12.04 8.88
C VAL A 299 -17.03 12.14 7.76
N TYR A 300 -16.40 13.31 7.68
CA TYR A 300 -15.20 13.57 6.91
C TYR A 300 -14.13 14.22 7.79
N LEU A 301 -12.88 13.80 7.64
CA LEU A 301 -11.73 14.33 8.36
C LEU A 301 -10.90 15.21 7.43
N LYS A 302 -10.47 16.38 7.92
CA LYS A 302 -9.69 17.32 7.10
C LYS A 302 -8.31 16.79 6.70
N ASP A 303 -7.69 15.99 7.56
CA ASP A 303 -6.36 15.44 7.33
C ASP A 303 -6.36 13.96 7.73
N ILE A 304 -5.82 13.12 6.83
CA ILE A 304 -5.61 11.69 7.05
C ILE A 304 -4.60 11.40 8.16
N ASN A 305 -3.69 12.34 8.45
CA ASN A 305 -2.67 12.18 9.49
C ASN A 305 -3.22 12.52 10.88
N ASN A 306 -4.41 13.10 10.97
CA ASN A 306 -4.93 13.62 12.22
C ASN A 306 -5.58 12.50 13.04
N ASN A 307 -4.77 11.89 13.90
CA ASN A 307 -5.22 10.94 14.89
C ASN A 307 -6.02 11.68 15.99
N ILE A 308 -7.34 11.48 16.02
CA ILE A 308 -8.21 12.11 17.02
C ILE A 308 -8.01 11.42 18.37
N ASP A 309 -7.23 12.07 19.21
CA ASP A 309 -6.72 11.52 20.46
C ASP A 309 -7.27 12.30 21.69
N CYS A 310 -6.83 11.95 22.90
CA CYS A 310 -7.38 12.58 24.11
C CYS A 310 -6.95 14.06 24.22
N PHE A 311 -5.75 14.44 23.76
CA PHE A 311 -5.35 15.85 23.63
C PHE A 311 -6.25 16.62 22.67
N THR A 312 -6.51 16.08 21.48
CA THR A 312 -7.36 16.69 20.45
C THR A 312 -8.74 17.00 21.00
N LEU A 313 -9.33 16.08 21.78
CA LEU A 313 -10.60 16.28 22.45
C LEU A 313 -10.48 17.34 23.57
N SER A 314 -9.41 17.32 24.35
CA SER A 314 -9.20 18.25 25.46
C SER A 314 -9.06 19.72 25.04
N SER A 315 -8.68 19.97 23.78
CA SER A 315 -8.51 21.31 23.20
C SER A 315 -9.79 21.89 22.58
N ILE A 316 -10.91 21.18 22.63
CA ILE A 316 -12.18 21.69 22.12
C ILE A 316 -12.78 22.69 23.11
N GLU A 317 -13.16 23.86 22.61
CA GLU A 317 -13.75 24.94 23.39
C GLU A 317 -15.15 25.30 22.88
N GLU A 318 -15.99 25.79 23.79
CA GLU A 318 -17.34 26.27 23.48
C GLU A 318 -17.25 27.43 22.46
N ASN A 319 -18.16 27.46 21.49
CA ASN A 319 -18.21 28.48 20.42
C ASN A 319 -17.00 28.58 19.49
N LYS A 320 -15.98 27.72 19.61
CA LYS A 320 -14.89 27.63 18.63
C LYS A 320 -15.17 26.56 17.57
N PRO A 321 -14.83 26.80 16.29
CA PRO A 321 -15.04 25.82 15.24
C PRO A 321 -14.08 24.63 15.38
N VAL A 322 -14.60 23.42 15.20
CA VAL A 322 -13.81 22.19 15.13
C VAL A 322 -13.36 21.99 13.68
N TYR A 323 -12.12 22.40 13.38
CA TYR A 323 -11.65 22.47 11.99
C TYR A 323 -11.34 21.12 11.35
N TRP A 324 -11.09 20.09 12.15
CA TRP A 324 -10.69 18.76 11.68
C TRP A 324 -11.87 17.82 11.37
N LEU A 325 -13.08 18.14 11.85
CA LEU A 325 -14.30 17.37 11.61
C LEU A 325 -15.21 18.12 10.64
N LYS A 326 -15.65 17.45 9.58
CA LYS A 326 -16.53 17.97 8.53
C LYS A 326 -17.65 16.98 8.24
N THR A 327 -18.73 17.46 7.63
CA THR A 327 -19.86 16.64 7.15
C THR A 327 -19.92 16.54 5.63
N GLN A 328 -18.90 17.05 4.93
CA GLN A 328 -18.85 17.11 3.47
C GLN A 328 -17.45 16.77 2.96
N ALA A 329 -17.38 16.11 1.80
CA ALA A 329 -16.13 15.71 1.15
C ALA A 329 -15.26 16.90 0.69
N THR A 330 -15.88 18.06 0.45
CA THR A 330 -15.18 19.30 0.14
C THR A 330 -15.76 20.44 0.96
N THR A 331 -14.92 21.41 1.31
CA THR A 331 -15.36 22.64 1.99
C THR A 331 -14.62 23.83 1.42
N GLN A 332 -15.35 24.85 0.99
CA GLN A 332 -14.75 26.10 0.51
C GLN A 332 -14.42 27.02 1.69
N THR A 333 -13.21 27.56 1.71
CA THR A 333 -12.79 28.56 2.69
C THR A 333 -13.21 29.96 2.24
N SER A 334 -13.15 30.92 3.17
CA SER A 334 -13.39 32.34 2.88
C SER A 334 -12.42 32.94 1.86
N THR A 335 -11.26 32.30 1.63
CA THR A 335 -10.26 32.72 0.64
C THR A 335 -10.51 32.14 -0.75
N GLY A 336 -11.61 31.41 -0.95
CA GLY A 336 -11.93 30.73 -2.21
C GLY A 336 -11.21 29.39 -2.39
N TRP A 337 -10.38 28.96 -1.43
CA TRP A 337 -9.69 27.67 -1.46
C TRP A 337 -10.66 26.52 -1.16
N THR A 338 -10.56 25.41 -1.87
CA THR A 338 -11.38 24.21 -1.61
C THR A 338 -10.58 23.19 -0.81
N ASP A 339 -10.90 23.00 0.46
CA ASP A 339 -10.35 21.89 1.24
C ASP A 339 -10.98 20.56 0.78
N THR A 340 -10.15 19.52 0.62
CA THR A 340 -10.63 18.13 0.49
C THR A 340 -10.64 17.47 1.86
N ASN A 341 -11.73 16.78 2.17
CA ASN A 341 -11.90 16.02 3.41
C ASN A 341 -12.09 14.53 3.09
N PHE A 342 -11.58 13.67 3.97
CA PHE A 342 -11.52 12.23 3.76
C PHE A 342 -12.61 11.53 4.54
N PRO A 343 -13.40 10.63 3.92
CA PRO A 343 -14.47 9.93 4.61
C PRO A 343 -13.87 9.07 5.73
N LEU A 344 -14.47 9.13 6.92
CA LEU A 344 -14.20 8.15 7.96
C LEU A 344 -14.97 6.87 7.64
N LEU A 345 -14.25 5.79 7.46
CA LEU A 345 -14.77 4.48 7.11
C LEU A 345 -14.59 3.52 8.28
N ARG A 346 -15.50 2.55 8.40
CA ARG A 346 -15.28 1.36 9.21
C ARG A 346 -15.41 0.10 8.36
N LEU A 347 -14.67 -0.94 8.72
CA LEU A 347 -14.80 -2.25 8.09
C LEU A 347 -16.13 -2.88 8.50
N LYS A 348 -16.88 -3.42 7.54
CA LYS A 348 -18.16 -4.09 7.81
C LYS A 348 -17.96 -5.30 8.73
N LYS A 349 -18.93 -5.56 9.60
CA LYS A 349 -18.98 -6.79 10.43
C LYS A 349 -19.03 -8.04 9.56
N GLY A 350 -18.42 -9.14 10.00
CA GLY A 350 -18.43 -10.43 9.30
C GLY A 350 -17.36 -10.59 8.22
N VAL A 351 -16.65 -9.51 7.85
CA VAL A 351 -15.64 -9.53 6.78
C VAL A 351 -14.43 -10.38 7.17
N LYS A 352 -13.96 -10.25 8.42
CA LYS A 352 -12.83 -11.02 8.91
C LYS A 352 -13.11 -12.53 8.85
N GLU A 353 -14.30 -12.93 9.29
CA GLU A 353 -14.76 -14.32 9.31
C GLU A 353 -14.89 -14.88 7.89
N ALA A 354 -15.45 -14.09 6.97
CA ALA A 354 -15.56 -14.46 5.56
C ALA A 354 -14.18 -14.66 4.90
N CYS A 355 -13.23 -13.78 5.20
CA CYS A 355 -11.85 -13.85 4.68
C CYS A 355 -10.99 -14.95 5.31
N ALA A 356 -11.38 -15.51 6.47
CA ALA A 356 -10.58 -16.53 7.16
C ALA A 356 -10.73 -17.94 6.55
N THR A 357 -11.90 -18.24 5.96
CA THR A 357 -12.26 -19.60 5.53
C THR A 357 -12.26 -19.81 4.02
N THR A 358 -12.12 -18.74 3.24
CA THR A 358 -12.21 -18.77 1.79
C THR A 358 -10.98 -18.16 1.13
N GLY A 359 -10.94 -18.21 -0.21
CA GLY A 359 -9.93 -17.50 -1.02
C GLY A 359 -10.07 -15.97 -0.92
N PRO A 360 -9.39 -15.22 -1.79
CA PRO A 360 -9.45 -13.76 -1.76
C PRO A 360 -10.91 -13.29 -1.89
N GLN A 361 -11.27 -12.23 -1.18
CA GLN A 361 -12.52 -11.48 -1.41
C GLN A 361 -12.25 -10.24 -2.27
N TRP A 362 -11.04 -9.69 -2.16
CA TRP A 362 -10.48 -8.71 -3.08
C TRP A 362 -8.96 -8.90 -3.17
N ILE A 363 -8.38 -8.42 -4.25
CA ILE A 363 -6.94 -8.41 -4.51
C ILE A 363 -6.53 -6.97 -4.82
N ILE A 364 -5.49 -6.50 -4.16
CA ILE A 364 -4.93 -5.16 -4.33
C ILE A 364 -3.54 -5.29 -4.94
N PHE A 365 -3.35 -4.57 -6.04
CA PHE A 365 -2.07 -4.34 -6.68
C PHE A 365 -1.66 -2.91 -6.35
N ARG A 366 -0.55 -2.72 -5.64
CA ARG A 366 -0.04 -1.39 -5.28
C ARG A 366 1.41 -1.24 -5.72
N LEU A 367 1.69 -0.22 -6.52
CA LEU A 367 3.03 0.16 -6.96
C LEU A 367 3.40 1.52 -6.34
N ASP A 368 4.61 1.63 -5.80
CA ASP A 368 5.15 2.90 -5.32
C ASP A 368 5.34 3.87 -6.49
N ALA A 369 4.90 5.13 -6.32
CA ALA A 369 4.91 6.15 -7.35
C ALA A 369 6.09 7.12 -7.25
N SER A 370 7.16 6.74 -6.52
CA SER A 370 8.48 7.39 -6.54
C SER A 370 9.23 7.16 -7.85
N LEU A 371 8.48 7.04 -8.95
CA LEU A 371 9.00 6.82 -10.29
C LEU A 371 9.51 8.16 -10.83
N GLU A 372 10.81 8.36 -10.80
CA GLU A 372 11.51 9.29 -11.68
C GLU A 372 11.20 8.92 -13.14
N HIS A 373 10.27 9.66 -13.75
CA HIS A 373 9.85 9.45 -15.14
C HIS A 373 10.99 9.42 -16.17
N THR A 374 12.18 9.88 -15.79
CA THR A 374 13.39 9.87 -16.61
C THR A 374 14.27 8.63 -16.42
N TYR A 375 13.98 7.77 -15.44
CA TYR A 375 14.73 6.54 -15.21
C TYR A 375 14.12 5.37 -15.97
N GLY A 376 14.87 4.81 -16.93
CA GLY A 376 14.35 3.74 -17.80
C GLY A 376 13.87 2.48 -17.06
N GLY A 377 14.49 2.12 -15.94
CA GLY A 377 14.05 0.94 -15.16
C GLY A 377 12.67 1.12 -14.53
N GLU A 378 12.35 2.33 -14.07
CA GLU A 378 11.03 2.66 -13.51
C GLU A 378 9.96 2.84 -14.59
N ALA A 379 10.35 3.35 -15.76
CA ALA A 379 9.47 3.38 -16.93
C ALA A 379 9.08 1.96 -17.38
N ASP A 380 10.03 1.02 -17.44
CA ASP A 380 9.76 -0.39 -17.76
C ASP A 380 8.92 -1.08 -16.68
N LEU A 381 9.18 -0.79 -15.40
CA LEU A 381 8.33 -1.26 -14.29
C LEU A 381 6.89 -0.76 -14.42
N MET A 382 6.70 0.52 -14.73
CA MET A 382 5.38 1.10 -14.92
C MET A 382 4.67 0.52 -16.14
N GLU A 383 5.39 0.33 -17.26
CA GLU A 383 4.85 -0.31 -18.45
C GLU A 383 4.40 -1.75 -18.14
N ASN A 384 5.20 -2.48 -17.36
CA ASN A 384 4.84 -3.83 -16.91
C ASN A 384 3.56 -3.81 -16.05
N PHE A 385 3.51 -2.90 -15.07
CA PHE A 385 2.36 -2.73 -14.20
C PHE A 385 1.10 -2.37 -14.99
N VAL A 386 1.14 -1.39 -15.89
CA VAL A 386 -0.07 -0.91 -16.58
C VAL A 386 -0.52 -1.83 -17.72
N SER A 387 0.44 -2.39 -18.46
CA SER A 387 0.17 -2.95 -19.79
C SER A 387 0.50 -4.44 -19.92
N ARG A 388 1.52 -4.95 -19.22
CA ARG A 388 2.01 -6.33 -19.45
C ARG A 388 1.45 -7.35 -18.45
N PHE A 389 1.17 -6.94 -17.22
CA PHE A 389 0.58 -7.82 -16.22
C PHE A 389 -0.87 -8.18 -16.60
N ASN A 390 -1.20 -9.48 -16.62
CA ASN A 390 -2.50 -9.95 -17.12
C ASN A 390 -3.57 -9.96 -16.02
N TYR A 391 -4.14 -8.79 -15.77
CA TYR A 391 -5.19 -8.59 -14.77
C TYR A 391 -6.46 -9.39 -15.06
N ASP A 392 -6.88 -9.49 -16.32
CA ASP A 392 -8.07 -10.26 -16.74
C ASP A 392 -7.91 -11.74 -16.38
N TYR A 393 -6.73 -12.32 -16.62
CA TYR A 393 -6.44 -13.70 -16.22
C TYR A 393 -6.54 -13.88 -14.70
N VAL A 394 -5.91 -12.98 -13.92
CA VAL A 394 -5.95 -13.07 -12.45
C VAL A 394 -7.38 -12.96 -11.92
N TYR A 395 -8.16 -12.00 -12.45
CA TYR A 395 -9.56 -11.84 -12.09
C TYR A 395 -10.37 -13.11 -12.39
N ASN A 396 -10.25 -13.65 -13.61
CA ASN A 396 -10.99 -14.85 -14.00
C ASN A 396 -10.57 -16.09 -13.21
N TYR A 397 -9.30 -16.22 -12.85
CA TYR A 397 -8.83 -17.36 -12.08
C TYR A 397 -9.40 -17.39 -10.65
N PHE A 398 -9.48 -16.25 -9.96
CA PHE A 398 -9.97 -16.21 -8.58
C PHE A 398 -11.45 -15.88 -8.43
N PHE A 399 -12.02 -15.12 -9.36
CA PHE A 399 -13.38 -14.58 -9.29
C PHE A 399 -14.25 -14.94 -10.50
N GLY A 400 -13.67 -15.51 -11.55
CA GLY A 400 -14.42 -15.98 -12.71
C GLY A 400 -15.36 -17.14 -12.37
N LYS A 401 -16.42 -17.28 -13.16
CA LYS A 401 -17.36 -18.40 -13.03
C LYS A 401 -16.82 -19.70 -13.65
N ASP A 402 -15.94 -19.55 -14.64
CA ASP A 402 -15.33 -20.65 -15.37
C ASP A 402 -13.94 -20.92 -14.82
N ASN A 403 -13.64 -22.20 -14.56
CA ASN A 403 -12.30 -22.61 -14.16
C ASN A 403 -11.32 -22.29 -15.30
N VAL A 404 -10.40 -21.34 -15.07
CA VAL A 404 -9.31 -21.07 -16.01
C VAL A 404 -8.33 -22.25 -15.94
N VAL A 405 -8.32 -23.08 -17.00
CA VAL A 405 -7.44 -24.26 -17.11
C VAL A 405 -6.14 -23.94 -17.86
N ALA A 406 -6.14 -22.87 -18.67
CA ALA A 406 -4.95 -22.47 -19.43
C ALA A 406 -3.85 -21.93 -18.50
N PRO A 407 -2.55 -22.13 -18.82
CA PRO A 407 -1.47 -21.53 -18.05
C PRO A 407 -1.51 -20.00 -18.15
N TYR A 408 -0.95 -19.35 -17.14
CA TYR A 408 -0.80 -17.89 -17.14
C TYR A 408 0.03 -17.46 -18.35
N LYS A 409 -0.41 -16.37 -18.98
CA LYS A 409 0.32 -15.70 -20.06
C LYS A 409 0.25 -14.21 -19.82
N ALA A 410 1.39 -13.54 -19.82
CA ALA A 410 1.44 -12.08 -19.85
C ALA A 410 0.75 -11.55 -21.12
N THR A 411 0.31 -10.30 -21.09
CA THR A 411 -0.27 -9.65 -22.28
C THR A 411 0.82 -9.51 -23.35
N GLU A 412 0.49 -9.85 -24.60
CA GLU A 412 1.41 -9.75 -25.74
C GLU A 412 1.79 -8.28 -26.05
N ARG A 413 2.94 -8.08 -26.70
CA ARG A 413 3.47 -6.76 -27.09
C ARG A 413 2.69 -6.12 -28.23
#